data_AF-A0A5K4F839-F1
#
_entry.id   AF-A0A5K4F839-F1
#
_cell.length_a   1.000
_cell.length_b   1.000
_cell.length_c   1.000
_cell.angle_alpha   90.00
_cell.angle_beta   90.00
_cell.angle_gamma   90.00
#
_symmetry.space_group_name_H-M   'P 1'
#
loop_
_entity.id
_entity.type
_entity.pdbx_description
1 polymer ?
#
loop_
_entity_poly.entity_id
_entity_poly.type
_entity_poly.pdbx_seq_one_letter_code
_entity_poly.pdbx_strand_id
1 'polypeptide(L)'
;MSTFKFYHNVLRTFTRKYAKKGKATKGVAAVAKIREINVETDPEKIVNCCCINYRIGEQPIPLKPDNEYPDWLWKLRTERGPIPLNEVDKNSYYYWRRIRKMNRNLFNNLASVDGWHRKDHRSFENHALRFYGDLYLAVSEWSNSKKLLENKN
;
A
#
# COMPACT_ATOMS: atom_id res chain seq x y z
N MET A 1 22.90 -49.38 -29.41
CA MET A 1 21.73 -48.75 -28.76
C MET A 1 22.21 -47.57 -27.93
N SER A 2 22.11 -46.34 -28.45
CA SER A 2 22.56 -45.13 -27.73
C SER A 2 21.45 -44.67 -26.80
N THR A 3 21.66 -44.76 -25.49
CA THR A 3 20.69 -44.35 -24.49
C THR A 3 20.74 -42.83 -24.31
N PHE A 4 19.70 -42.15 -24.79
CA PHE A 4 19.54 -40.70 -24.69
C PHE A 4 19.29 -40.32 -23.22
N LYS A 5 20.31 -39.85 -22.51
CA LYS A 5 20.19 -39.39 -21.13
C LYS A 5 19.38 -38.09 -21.11
N PHE A 6 18.15 -38.14 -20.61
CA PHE A 6 17.34 -36.96 -20.31
C PHE A 6 18.02 -36.17 -19.18
N TYR A 7 18.75 -35.12 -19.54
CA TYR A 7 19.24 -34.15 -18.56
C TYR A 7 18.04 -33.38 -18.04
N HIS A 8 17.62 -33.68 -16.82
CA HIS A 8 16.74 -32.80 -16.06
C HIS A 8 17.51 -31.49 -15.85
N ASN A 9 17.28 -30.52 -16.74
CA ASN A 9 17.73 -29.15 -16.58
C ASN A 9 17.08 -28.60 -15.29
N VAL A 10 17.80 -28.73 -14.17
CA VAL A 10 17.49 -28.02 -12.95
C VAL A 10 17.72 -26.55 -13.25
N LEU A 11 16.67 -25.88 -13.73
CA LEU A 11 16.62 -24.44 -13.89
C LEU A 11 16.90 -23.82 -12.52
N ARG A 12 18.17 -23.53 -12.23
CA ARG A 12 18.60 -22.69 -11.11
C ARG A 12 18.05 -21.29 -11.37
N THR A 13 16.80 -21.08 -11.01
CA THR A 13 16.26 -19.72 -10.94
C THR A 13 17.07 -19.00 -9.87
N PHE A 14 17.74 -17.91 -10.26
CA PHE A 14 18.34 -16.98 -9.33
C PHE A 14 17.21 -16.40 -8.48
N THR A 15 16.91 -17.05 -7.35
CA THR A 15 16.00 -16.48 -6.37
C THR A 15 16.71 -15.23 -5.84
N ARG A 16 16.27 -14.04 -6.30
CA ARG A 16 16.66 -12.77 -5.66
C ARG A 16 16.32 -12.92 -4.19
N LYS A 17 17.32 -13.11 -3.35
CA LYS A 17 17.20 -13.03 -1.90
C LYS A 17 16.95 -11.56 -1.57
N TYR A 18 15.73 -11.08 -1.80
CA TYR A 18 15.29 -9.82 -1.20
C TYR A 18 15.49 -9.97 0.31
N ALA A 19 16.07 -8.95 0.95
CA ALA A 19 16.28 -8.93 2.39
C ALA A 19 15.01 -9.44 3.07
N LYS A 20 15.10 -10.60 3.72
CA LYS A 20 14.01 -11.06 4.58
C LYS A 20 13.89 -9.98 5.63
N LYS A 21 12.90 -9.10 5.49
CA LYS A 21 12.45 -8.27 6.60
C LYS A 21 12.23 -9.27 7.71
N GLY A 22 13.11 -9.25 8.71
CA GLY A 22 13.02 -10.13 9.85
C GLY A 22 11.56 -10.10 10.25
N LYS A 23 10.95 -11.27 10.41
CA LYS A 23 9.65 -11.36 11.05
C LYS A 23 9.91 -10.95 12.50
N ALA A 24 10.14 -9.65 12.72
CA ALA A 24 9.91 -8.99 13.97
C ALA A 24 8.47 -9.38 14.25
N THR A 25 8.39 -10.34 15.16
CA THR A 25 7.19 -10.81 15.80
C THR A 25 6.27 -9.62 15.90
N LYS A 26 5.08 -9.77 15.32
CA LYS A 26 4.00 -8.79 15.28
C LYS A 26 3.43 -8.64 16.69
N GLY A 27 4.28 -8.27 17.62
CA GLY A 27 4.01 -8.14 19.04
C GLY A 27 4.81 -6.94 19.49
N VAL A 28 4.11 -5.84 19.71
CA VAL A 28 4.27 -4.81 20.76
C VAL A 28 5.68 -4.31 21.15
N ALA A 29 6.74 -5.10 21.10
CA ALA A 29 8.11 -4.75 21.45
C ALA A 29 8.74 -3.65 20.57
N ALA A 30 8.27 -3.47 19.33
CA ALA A 30 8.70 -2.38 18.46
C ALA A 30 7.82 -1.12 18.57
N VAL A 31 6.93 -1.06 19.57
CA VAL A 31 6.40 0.23 20.04
C VAL A 31 7.57 0.90 20.73
N ALA A 32 8.46 1.47 19.93
CA ALA A 32 9.48 2.39 20.40
C ALA A 32 8.78 3.36 21.34
N LYS A 33 9.25 3.40 22.59
CA LYS A 33 8.76 4.25 23.68
C LYS A 33 8.24 5.55 23.09
N ILE A 34 6.91 5.67 23.02
CA ILE A 34 6.28 6.89 22.51
C ILE A 34 6.81 7.99 23.42
N ARG A 35 7.53 8.95 22.85
CA ARG A 35 8.00 10.10 23.63
C ARG A 35 6.74 10.84 24.04
N GLU A 36 6.31 10.66 25.29
CA GLU A 36 5.25 11.46 25.88
C GLU A 36 5.78 12.89 25.94
N ILE A 37 5.27 13.73 25.05
CA ILE A 37 5.57 15.16 25.04
C ILE A 37 4.65 15.77 26.10
N ASN A 38 5.21 16.46 27.08
CA ASN A 38 4.42 17.19 28.06
C ASN A 38 3.57 18.24 27.33
N VAL A 39 2.25 18.08 27.39
CA VAL A 39 1.29 19.00 26.77
C VAL A 39 0.87 20.04 27.81
N GLU A 40 0.85 21.30 27.42
CA GLU A 40 0.34 22.39 28.27
C GLU A 40 -1.13 22.11 28.61
N THR A 41 -1.47 22.21 29.90
CA THR A 41 -2.79 21.82 30.45
C THR A 41 -3.59 23.04 30.91
N ASP A 42 -2.93 24.18 31.09
CA ASP A 42 -3.55 25.43 31.52
C ASP A 42 -4.51 25.98 30.44
N PRO A 43 -5.82 26.08 30.72
CA PRO A 43 -6.81 26.53 29.75
C PRO A 43 -6.60 27.98 29.31
N GLU A 44 -6.14 28.87 30.21
CA GLU A 44 -5.95 30.29 29.89
C GLU A 44 -4.83 30.48 28.87
N LYS A 45 -3.75 29.70 29.00
CA LYS A 45 -2.64 29.71 28.03
C LYS A 45 -3.04 29.11 26.69
N ILE A 46 -3.84 28.04 26.68
CA ILE A 46 -4.27 27.39 25.43
C ILE A 46 -5.15 28.32 24.59
N VAL A 47 -5.99 29.14 25.24
CA VAL A 47 -6.87 30.08 24.55
C VAL A 47 -6.12 31.32 24.07
N ASN A 48 -5.20 31.86 24.87
CA ASN A 48 -4.59 33.17 24.60
C ASN A 48 -3.22 33.10 23.93
N CYS A 49 -2.54 31.94 23.94
CA CYS A 49 -1.15 31.84 23.49
C CYS A 49 -0.94 30.71 22.47
N CYS A 50 0.05 30.89 21.60
CA CYS A 50 0.56 29.85 20.71
C CYS A 50 1.57 28.97 21.46
N CYS A 51 1.18 27.75 21.82
CA CYS A 51 2.01 26.79 22.56
C CYS A 51 3.02 26.02 21.67
N ILE A 52 3.68 26.68 20.70
CA ILE A 52 4.65 26.06 19.78
C ILE A 52 6.02 26.73 19.94
N ASN A 53 6.57 26.68 21.15
CA ASN A 53 7.87 27.28 21.44
C ASN A 53 9.00 26.42 20.86
N TYR A 54 9.94 27.05 20.17
CA TYR A 54 11.09 26.37 19.54
C TYR A 54 12.21 26.09 20.54
N ARG A 55 12.31 26.87 21.64
CA ARG A 55 13.22 26.60 22.76
C ARG A 55 12.45 26.24 24.03
N ILE A 56 13.07 25.40 24.84
CA ILE A 56 12.57 25.01 26.16
C ILE A 56 12.73 26.20 27.10
N GLY A 57 11.64 26.60 27.78
CA GLY A 57 11.64 27.66 28.79
C GLY A 57 11.32 29.06 28.28
N GLU A 58 11.07 29.24 26.97
CA GLU A 58 10.55 30.51 26.46
C GLU A 58 9.09 30.73 26.88
N GLN A 59 8.72 32.00 27.06
CA GLN A 59 7.34 32.38 27.32
C GLN A 59 6.48 32.10 26.07
N PRO A 60 5.27 31.53 26.21
CA PRO A 60 4.36 31.33 25.09
C PRO A 60 4.06 32.64 24.35
N ILE A 61 4.04 32.59 23.02
CA ILE A 61 3.77 33.78 22.19
C ILE A 61 2.27 34.11 22.31
N PRO A 62 1.87 35.32 22.74
CA PRO A 62 0.47 35.69 22.81
C PRO A 62 -0.14 35.79 21.41
N LEU A 63 -1.39 35.35 21.28
CA LEU A 63 -2.16 35.49 20.06
C LEU A 63 -2.58 36.95 19.85
N LYS A 64 -2.58 37.35 18.59
CA LYS A 64 -3.02 38.68 18.13
C LYS A 64 -4.52 38.67 17.87
N PRO A 65 -5.18 39.82 17.71
CA PRO A 65 -6.57 39.86 17.26
C PRO A 65 -6.71 39.25 15.85
N ASP A 66 -7.87 38.67 15.56
CA ASP A 66 -8.16 37.95 14.31
C ASP A 66 -7.85 38.76 13.04
N ASN A 67 -7.99 40.09 13.12
CA ASN A 67 -7.73 41.04 12.02
C ASN A 67 -6.26 41.09 11.56
N GLU A 68 -5.32 40.65 12.40
CA GLU A 68 -3.91 40.58 12.04
C GLU A 68 -3.55 39.32 11.24
N TYR A 69 -4.46 38.33 11.19
CA TYR A 69 -4.25 37.09 10.46
C TYR A 69 -4.93 37.13 9.08
N PRO A 70 -4.32 36.50 8.06
CA PRO A 70 -4.93 36.48 6.73
C PRO A 70 -6.28 35.75 6.69
N ASP A 71 -7.24 36.28 5.91
CA ASP A 71 -8.59 35.71 5.74
C ASP A 71 -8.65 34.22 5.35
N TRP A 72 -7.62 33.72 4.66
CA TRP A 72 -7.59 32.32 4.23
C TRP A 72 -7.44 31.35 5.42
N LEU A 73 -6.87 31.81 6.54
CA LEU A 73 -6.69 30.99 7.73
C LEU A 73 -8.04 30.51 8.27
N TRP A 74 -9.01 31.41 8.33
CA TRP A 74 -10.37 31.15 8.79
C TRP A 74 -11.22 30.37 7.75
N LYS A 75 -10.78 30.35 6.49
CA LYS A 75 -11.40 29.57 5.40
C LYS A 75 -10.75 28.18 5.21
N LEU A 76 -9.71 27.88 5.98
CA LEU A 76 -8.95 26.63 5.86
C LEU A 76 -9.78 25.44 6.35
N ARG A 77 -9.79 24.33 5.60
CA ARG A 77 -10.50 23.11 6.01
C ARG A 77 -9.79 22.48 7.23
N THR A 78 -10.50 22.39 8.35
CA THR A 78 -10.00 21.86 9.64
C THR A 78 -10.23 20.35 9.81
N GLU A 79 -10.88 19.70 8.85
CA GLU A 79 -11.13 18.27 8.90
C GLU A 79 -9.82 17.47 8.82
N ARG A 80 -9.67 16.50 9.72
CA ARG A 80 -8.54 15.55 9.73
C ARG A 80 -8.49 14.70 8.45
N GLY A 81 -9.63 14.51 7.80
CA GLY A 81 -9.79 13.65 6.64
C GLY A 81 -9.25 14.24 5.33
N PRO A 82 -8.90 13.39 4.35
CA PRO A 82 -8.72 13.84 2.99
C PRO A 82 -10.05 14.33 2.41
N ILE A 83 -9.98 15.28 1.47
CA ILE A 83 -11.15 15.81 0.77
C ILE A 83 -11.96 14.64 0.16
N PRO A 84 -13.31 14.64 0.29
CA PRO A 84 -14.14 13.69 -0.44
C PRO A 84 -13.91 13.84 -1.94
N LEU A 85 -13.91 12.73 -2.69
CA LEU A 85 -13.59 12.73 -4.12
C LEU A 85 -14.52 13.60 -4.96
N ASN A 86 -15.76 13.84 -4.50
CA ASN A 86 -16.76 14.63 -5.20
C ASN A 86 -16.40 16.13 -5.26
N GLU A 87 -15.68 16.63 -4.26
CA GLU A 87 -15.26 18.04 -4.17
C GLU A 87 -13.89 18.29 -4.82
N VAL A 88 -13.15 17.24 -5.10
CA VAL A 88 -11.82 17.35 -5.71
C VAL A 88 -11.96 17.48 -7.22
N ASP A 89 -11.28 18.46 -7.80
CA ASP A 89 -11.17 18.63 -9.25
C ASP A 89 -10.57 17.38 -9.93
N LYS A 90 -11.30 16.83 -10.92
CA LYS A 90 -10.93 15.64 -11.69
C LYS A 90 -9.69 15.87 -12.58
N ASN A 91 -9.40 17.12 -12.94
CA ASN A 91 -8.22 17.47 -13.72
C ASN A 91 -6.96 17.64 -12.85
N SER A 92 -7.10 17.60 -11.52
CA SER A 92 -5.98 17.69 -10.60
C SER A 92 -5.23 16.35 -10.46
N TYR A 93 -3.90 16.42 -10.43
CA TYR A 93 -3.05 15.27 -10.09
C TYR A 93 -3.41 14.66 -8.71
N TYR A 94 -3.85 15.49 -7.76
CA TYR A 94 -4.25 15.04 -6.43
C TYR A 94 -5.41 14.03 -6.48
N TYR A 95 -6.41 14.28 -7.34
CA TYR A 95 -7.54 13.37 -7.56
C TYR A 95 -7.07 11.98 -7.99
N TRP A 96 -6.26 11.90 -9.04
CA TRP A 96 -5.78 10.62 -9.56
C TRP A 96 -4.82 9.91 -8.60
N ARG A 97 -4.05 10.67 -7.80
CA ARG A 97 -3.26 10.08 -6.71
C ARG A 97 -4.15 9.43 -5.65
N ARG A 98 -5.28 10.05 -5.30
CA ARG A 98 -6.29 9.48 -4.38
C ARG A 98 -6.93 8.23 -4.95
N ILE A 99 -7.36 8.25 -6.21
CA ILE A 99 -7.94 7.08 -6.91
C ILE A 99 -6.96 5.90 -6.91
N ARG A 100 -5.68 6.11 -7.29
CA ARG A 100 -4.68 5.03 -7.27
C ARG A 100 -4.50 4.41 -5.89
N LYS A 101 -4.48 5.22 -4.83
CA LYS A 101 -4.39 4.74 -3.45
C LYS A 101 -5.62 3.92 -3.06
N MET A 102 -6.83 4.40 -3.38
CA MET A 102 -8.08 3.69 -3.10
C MET A 102 -8.17 2.37 -3.86
N ASN A 103 -7.82 2.38 -5.15
CA ASN A 103 -7.77 1.19 -5.99
C ASN A 103 -6.77 0.15 -5.45
N ARG A 104 -5.57 0.58 -5.05
CA ARG A 104 -4.60 -0.32 -4.41
C ARG A 104 -5.14 -0.95 -3.13
N ASN A 105 -5.80 -0.15 -2.29
CA ASN A 105 -6.39 -0.65 -1.05
C ASN A 105 -7.54 -1.63 -1.34
N LEU A 106 -8.37 -1.35 -2.34
CA LEU A 106 -9.42 -2.26 -2.80
C LEU A 106 -8.83 -3.58 -3.26
N PHE A 107 -7.82 -3.57 -4.13
CA PHE A 107 -7.15 -4.79 -4.59
C PHE A 107 -6.51 -5.57 -3.44
N ASN A 108 -5.88 -4.90 -2.48
CA ASN A 108 -5.34 -5.57 -1.29
C ASN A 108 -6.46 -6.19 -0.43
N ASN A 109 -7.61 -5.51 -0.32
CA ASN A 109 -8.75 -6.02 0.43
C ASN A 109 -9.38 -7.22 -0.28
N LEU A 110 -9.64 -7.14 -1.59
CA LEU A 110 -10.14 -8.25 -2.41
C LEU A 110 -9.18 -9.44 -2.33
N ALA A 111 -7.88 -9.21 -2.49
CA ALA A 111 -6.84 -10.21 -2.33
C ALA A 111 -6.80 -10.82 -0.91
N SER A 112 -7.28 -10.11 0.11
CA SER A 112 -7.39 -10.64 1.47
C SER A 112 -8.66 -11.49 1.66
N VAL A 113 -9.78 -11.07 1.07
CA VAL A 113 -11.08 -11.77 1.13
C VAL A 113 -11.05 -13.05 0.31
N ASP A 114 -10.63 -12.96 -0.95
CA ASP A 114 -10.44 -14.11 -1.86
C ASP A 114 -9.25 -14.99 -1.41
N GLY A 115 -8.43 -14.49 -0.48
CA GLY A 115 -7.29 -15.22 0.04
C GLY A 115 -6.05 -15.20 -0.83
N TRP A 116 -5.94 -14.43 -1.93
CA TRP A 116 -4.74 -14.35 -2.79
C TRP A 116 -3.40 -14.19 -2.05
N HIS A 117 -3.41 -13.62 -0.83
CA HIS A 117 -2.22 -13.48 0.01
C HIS A 117 -1.92 -14.64 0.99
N ARG A 118 -2.79 -15.66 1.15
CA ARG A 118 -2.45 -16.81 2.02
C ARG A 118 -1.26 -17.55 1.42
N LYS A 119 -0.38 -18.11 2.26
CA LYS A 119 0.82 -18.80 1.79
C LYS A 119 0.48 -19.98 0.87
N ASP A 120 -0.62 -20.66 1.19
CA ASP A 120 -1.20 -21.77 0.42
C ASP A 120 -1.47 -21.37 -1.04
N HIS A 121 -1.67 -20.07 -1.30
CA HIS A 121 -1.90 -19.54 -2.62
C HIS A 121 -0.66 -19.10 -3.40
N ARG A 122 0.55 -19.20 -2.83
CA ARG A 122 1.78 -19.03 -3.60
C ARG A 122 2.13 -20.38 -4.25
N SER A 123 1.37 -20.80 -5.24
CA SER A 123 1.76 -21.93 -6.09
C SER A 123 2.76 -21.45 -7.15
N PHE A 124 3.66 -22.34 -7.58
CA PHE A 124 4.50 -22.14 -8.78
C PHE A 124 3.70 -22.32 -10.07
N GLU A 125 2.45 -22.79 -9.96
CA GLU A 125 1.55 -22.98 -11.08
C GLU A 125 1.26 -21.66 -11.80
N ASN A 126 1.01 -21.76 -13.10
CA ASN A 126 0.61 -20.61 -13.89
C ASN A 126 -0.67 -19.99 -13.30
N HIS A 127 -0.69 -18.66 -13.17
CA HIS A 127 -1.83 -17.92 -12.62
C HIS A 127 -3.15 -18.26 -13.35
N ALA A 128 -3.11 -18.49 -14.66
CA ALA A 128 -4.27 -18.87 -15.44
C ALA A 128 -4.75 -20.30 -15.15
N LEU A 129 -3.82 -21.26 -15.02
CA LEU A 129 -4.12 -22.64 -14.63
C LEU A 129 -4.79 -22.72 -13.27
N ARG A 130 -4.35 -21.89 -12.33
CA ARG A 130 -4.94 -21.80 -10.99
C ARG A 130 -6.35 -21.21 -10.97
N PHE A 131 -6.64 -20.18 -11.79
CA PHE A 131 -7.93 -19.48 -11.80
C PHE A 131 -9.01 -20.24 -12.57
N TYR A 132 -8.63 -20.80 -13.72
CA TYR A 132 -9.57 -21.49 -14.60
C TYR A 132 -9.54 -23.00 -14.40
N GLY A 133 -8.52 -23.55 -13.72
CA GLY A 133 -8.38 -24.99 -13.51
C GLY A 133 -8.35 -25.75 -14.84
N ASP A 134 -9.26 -26.70 -14.95
CA ASP A 134 -9.44 -27.57 -16.11
C ASP A 134 -9.74 -26.80 -17.40
N LEU A 135 -10.40 -25.63 -17.32
CA LEU A 135 -10.72 -24.83 -18.51
C LEU A 135 -9.45 -24.28 -19.17
N TYR A 136 -8.44 -23.88 -18.40
CA TYR A 136 -7.16 -23.44 -18.96
C TYR A 136 -6.41 -24.60 -19.61
N LEU A 137 -6.41 -25.79 -18.99
CA LEU A 137 -5.79 -26.99 -19.55
C LEU A 137 -6.44 -27.35 -20.90
N ALA A 138 -7.77 -27.40 -20.95
CA ALA A 138 -8.51 -27.70 -22.18
C ALA A 138 -8.23 -26.68 -23.31
N VAL A 139 -8.21 -25.38 -23.00
CA VAL A 139 -7.92 -24.33 -23.98
C VAL A 139 -6.47 -24.40 -24.47
N SER A 140 -5.53 -24.67 -23.57
CA SER A 140 -4.11 -24.83 -23.90
C SER A 140 -3.88 -26.05 -24.79
N GLU A 141 -4.50 -27.19 -24.47
CA GLU A 141 -4.47 -28.41 -25.28
C GLU A 141 -5.06 -28.18 -26.67
N TRP A 142 -6.21 -27.50 -26.74
CA TRP A 142 -6.83 -27.15 -28.00
C TRP A 142 -5.94 -26.23 -28.85
N SER A 143 -5.36 -25.19 -28.27
CA SER A 143 -4.45 -24.29 -28.99
C SER A 143 -3.18 -25.02 -29.49
N ASN A 144 -2.61 -25.90 -28.67
CA ASN A 144 -1.45 -26.69 -29.04
C ASN A 144 -1.77 -27.71 -30.16
N SER A 145 -2.94 -28.36 -30.10
CA SER A 145 -3.37 -29.27 -31.16
C SER A 145 -3.58 -28.55 -32.50
N LYS A 146 -4.12 -27.32 -32.48
CA LYS A 146 -4.20 -26.45 -33.67
C LYS A 146 -2.82 -26.14 -34.27
N LYS A 147 -1.84 -25.72 -33.45
CA LYS A 147 -0.46 -25.46 -33.92
C LYS A 147 0.23 -26.71 -34.48
N LEU A 148 0.00 -27.88 -33.87
CA LEU A 148 0.54 -29.14 -34.36
C LEU A 148 -0.06 -29.57 -35.71
N LEU A 149 -1.33 -29.23 -35.96
CA LEU A 149 -1.96 -29.45 -37.27
C LEU A 149 -1.41 -28.47 -38.32
N GLU A 150 -1.18 -27.22 -37.96
CA GLU A 150 -0.57 -26.21 -38.85
C GLU A 150 0.84 -26.60 -39.27
N ASN A 151 1.68 -27.09 -38.36
CA ASN A 151 3.06 -27.49 -38.66
C ASN A 151 3.19 -28.82 -39.44
N LYS A 152 2.10 -29.60 -39.57
CA LYS A 152 2.10 -30.84 -40.37
C LYS A 152 1.86 -30.59 -41.85
N ASN A 153 1.25 -29.46 -42.19
CA ASN A 153 1.05 -29.01 -43.57
C ASN A 153 2.24 -28.16 -44.03
#